data_AF-B4QXE0-F1
#
_entry.id   AF-B4QXE0-F1
#
_cell.length_a   1.000
_cell.length_b   1.000
_cell.length_c   1.000
_cell.angle_alpha   90.00
_cell.angle_beta   90.00
_cell.angle_gamma   90.00
#
_symmetry.space_group_name_H-M   'P 1'
#
loop_
_entity.id
_entity.type
_entity.pdbx_description
1 polymer ?
#
loop_
_entity_poly.entity_id
_entity_poly.type
_entity_poly.pdbx_seq_one_letter_code
_entity_poly.pdbx_strand_id
1 'polypeptide(L)'
;MIIKVAKFLSIVAVLLSAVEGARYLAEKPDFLVPCIVGDPNFNVCLTKNFQSFFRQWKDGIPGYNAVGSFDPLYIKRVKFTQDASRSIAINADLKEVYVAGAGQALVMESSWDPNHYVAKTLISVPKLRFNFDYKVKGHVVALNLNGHGKGYFEAENALIFWRDFYEVLRPAVEQTVGGVLLDRFKKTFVYVPATYLIKDFH
;
A
#
# COMPACT_ATOMS: atom_id res chain seq x y z
N MET A 1 -27.96 29.31 -33.02
CA MET A 1 -26.47 29.43 -33.11
C MET A 1 -25.79 29.23 -31.76
N ILE A 2 -26.26 29.91 -30.70
CA ILE A 2 -25.72 29.86 -29.33
C ILE A 2 -25.65 28.44 -28.74
N ILE A 3 -26.65 27.59 -28.99
CA ILE A 3 -26.70 26.20 -28.47
C ILE A 3 -25.60 25.30 -29.08
N LYS A 4 -25.19 25.55 -30.33
CA LYS A 4 -24.11 24.79 -30.98
C LYS A 4 -22.74 25.18 -30.41
N VAL A 5 -22.56 26.47 -30.09
CA VAL A 5 -21.33 27.00 -29.48
C VAL A 5 -21.16 26.48 -28.05
N ALA A 6 -22.23 26.44 -27.27
CA ALA A 6 -22.22 25.88 -25.91
C ALA A 6 -21.86 24.38 -25.91
N LYS A 7 -22.44 23.57 -26.81
CA LYS A 7 -22.09 22.15 -26.94
C LYS A 7 -20.64 21.92 -27.35
N PHE A 8 -20.11 22.76 -28.25
CA PHE A 8 -18.71 22.69 -28.68
C PHE A 8 -17.75 23.05 -27.53
N LEU A 9 -18.05 24.10 -26.78
CA LEU A 9 -17.30 24.49 -25.57
C LEU A 9 -17.31 23.38 -24.50
N SER A 10 -18.45 22.72 -24.27
CA SER A 10 -18.54 21.59 -23.34
C SER A 10 -17.71 20.39 -23.80
N ILE A 11 -17.70 20.07 -25.10
CA ILE A 11 -16.88 18.98 -25.66
C ILE A 11 -15.39 19.29 -25.53
N VAL A 12 -14.97 20.53 -25.81
CA VAL A 12 -13.58 20.97 -25.65
C VAL A 12 -13.14 20.93 -24.18
N ALA A 13 -14.00 21.34 -23.24
CA ALA A 13 -13.70 21.28 -21.81
C ALA A 13 -13.56 19.82 -21.30
N VAL A 14 -14.41 18.91 -21.78
CA VAL A 14 -14.32 17.47 -21.45
C VAL A 14 -13.03 16.86 -22.04
N LEU A 15 -12.66 17.22 -23.27
CA LEU A 15 -11.43 16.75 -23.90
C LEU A 15 -10.16 17.29 -23.22
N LEU A 16 -10.17 18.53 -22.73
CA LEU A 16 -9.06 19.09 -21.94
C LEU A 16 -8.85 18.32 -20.63
N SER A 17 -9.92 18.05 -19.88
CA SER A 17 -9.83 17.26 -18.64
C SER A 17 -9.35 15.81 -18.82
N ALA A 18 -9.52 15.25 -20.03
CA ALA A 18 -9.04 13.90 -20.36
C ALA A 18 -7.53 13.86 -20.68
N VAL A 19 -6.91 14.99 -21.03
CA VAL A 19 -5.47 15.09 -21.33
C VAL A 19 -4.62 15.23 -20.07
N GLU A 20 -5.15 15.86 -19.00
CA GLU A 20 -4.43 15.98 -17.72
C GLU A 20 -4.20 14.62 -17.02
N GLY A 21 -4.99 13.57 -17.35
CA GLY A 21 -4.90 12.27 -16.70
C GLY A 21 -3.66 11.43 -17.07
N ALA A 22 -2.95 11.76 -18.14
CA ALA A 22 -1.86 10.92 -18.66
C ALA A 22 -0.44 11.40 -18.28
N ARG A 23 -0.28 12.47 -17.49
CA ARG A 23 1.04 13.10 -17.28
C ARG A 23 1.45 13.41 -15.84
N TYR A 24 0.64 13.14 -14.83
CA TYR A 24 0.97 13.48 -13.44
C TYR A 24 2.30 12.86 -12.94
N LEU A 25 2.75 11.75 -13.52
CA LEU A 25 4.06 11.14 -13.24
C LEU A 25 4.96 10.97 -14.46
N ALA A 26 4.69 11.69 -15.57
CA ALA A 26 5.69 11.85 -16.62
C ALA A 26 6.89 12.66 -16.11
N GLU A 27 6.63 13.55 -15.15
CA GLU A 27 7.61 14.31 -14.40
C GLU A 27 7.63 13.82 -12.95
N LYS A 28 8.85 13.72 -12.39
CA LYS A 28 9.05 13.28 -11.00
C LYS A 28 8.46 14.33 -10.05
N PRO A 29 7.58 13.95 -9.11
CA PRO A 29 7.08 14.87 -8.09
C PRO A 29 8.22 15.54 -7.29
N ASP A 30 8.01 16.78 -6.88
CA ASP A 30 9.02 17.58 -6.16
C ASP A 30 9.40 16.98 -4.80
N PHE A 31 8.47 16.26 -4.16
CA PHE A 31 8.72 15.63 -2.86
C PHE A 31 9.56 14.35 -2.95
N LEU A 32 9.78 13.78 -4.14
CA LEU A 32 10.70 12.67 -4.34
C LEU A 32 12.07 13.19 -4.74
N VAL A 33 13.11 12.78 -4.02
CA VAL A 33 14.49 13.16 -4.31
C VAL A 33 15.27 11.90 -4.65
N PRO A 34 15.74 11.69 -5.89
CA PRO A 34 16.50 10.51 -6.25
C PRO A 34 17.77 10.38 -5.39
N CYS A 35 17.92 9.27 -4.69
CA CYS A 35 19.08 8.99 -3.85
C CYS A 35 20.24 8.43 -4.68
N ILE A 36 21.46 8.91 -4.42
CA ILE A 36 22.66 8.53 -5.17
C ILE A 36 23.36 7.37 -4.45
N VAL A 37 23.58 6.27 -5.16
CA VAL A 37 24.24 5.09 -4.58
C VAL A 37 25.68 5.43 -4.23
N GLY A 38 26.11 5.09 -3.02
CA GLY A 38 27.45 5.41 -2.52
C GLY A 38 27.58 6.77 -1.82
N ASP A 39 26.54 7.61 -1.83
CA ASP A 39 26.51 8.83 -1.01
C ASP A 39 26.48 8.48 0.49
N PRO A 40 27.29 9.12 1.36
CA PRO A 40 27.26 8.88 2.81
C PRO A 40 25.88 9.07 3.44
N ASN A 41 25.02 9.90 2.85
CA ASN A 41 23.66 10.19 3.28
C ASN A 41 22.59 9.39 2.53
N PHE A 42 22.97 8.35 1.77
CA PHE A 42 22.02 7.55 0.99
C PHE A 42 20.84 7.04 1.83
N ASN A 43 21.11 6.44 2.99
CA ASN A 43 20.06 5.91 3.89
C ASN A 43 19.14 7.03 4.43
N VAL A 44 19.71 8.21 4.70
CA VAL A 44 18.94 9.39 5.15
C VAL A 44 18.02 9.88 4.02
N CYS A 45 18.53 9.94 2.79
CA CYS A 45 17.72 10.25 1.61
C CYS A 45 16.59 9.24 1.43
N LEU A 46 16.89 7.94 1.50
CA LEU A 46 15.92 6.88 1.33
C LEU A 46 14.80 6.94 2.40
N THR A 47 15.18 7.21 3.64
CA THR A 47 14.25 7.42 4.76
C THR A 47 13.28 8.58 4.49
N LYS A 48 13.78 9.70 3.95
CA LYS A 48 12.94 10.87 3.60
C LYS A 48 11.97 10.56 2.45
N ASN A 49 12.40 9.82 1.43
CA ASN A 49 11.53 9.40 0.34
C ASN A 49 10.42 8.46 0.83
N PHE A 50 10.76 7.44 1.62
CA PHE A 50 9.75 6.55 2.21
C PHE A 50 8.81 7.29 3.16
N GLN A 51 9.31 8.27 3.92
CA GLN A 51 8.44 9.10 4.75
C GLN A 51 7.46 9.93 3.92
N SER A 52 7.89 10.39 2.74
CA SER A 52 7.04 11.15 1.82
C SER A 52 5.99 10.27 1.18
N PHE A 53 6.29 9.00 0.90
CA PHE A 53 5.31 8.00 0.43
C PHE A 53 4.09 7.94 1.36
N PHE A 54 4.31 7.75 2.67
CA PHE A 54 3.22 7.63 3.65
C PHE A 54 2.37 8.91 3.81
N ARG A 55 2.91 10.08 3.48
CA ARG A 55 2.21 11.36 3.62
C ARG A 55 1.53 11.82 2.33
N GLN A 56 2.27 11.80 1.23
CA GLN A 56 1.87 12.43 -0.03
C GLN A 56 0.96 11.53 -0.87
N TRP A 57 1.06 10.21 -0.72
CA TRP A 57 0.29 9.26 -1.52
C TRP A 57 -0.81 8.53 -0.74
N LYS A 58 -1.14 8.97 0.48
CA LYS A 58 -2.11 8.28 1.37
C LYS A 58 -3.47 8.01 0.73
N ASP A 59 -3.93 8.95 -0.09
CA ASP A 59 -5.21 8.87 -0.78
C ASP A 59 -5.09 8.19 -2.16
N GLY A 60 -3.90 7.68 -2.49
CA GLY A 60 -3.52 7.16 -3.79
C GLY A 60 -2.57 8.10 -4.53
N ILE A 61 -2.24 7.71 -5.76
CA ILE A 61 -1.38 8.51 -6.64
C ILE A 61 -2.30 9.35 -7.56
N PRO A 62 -2.23 10.69 -7.52
CA PRO A 62 -3.05 11.53 -8.40
C PRO A 62 -2.83 11.18 -9.87
N GLY A 63 -3.91 11.20 -10.66
CA GLY A 63 -3.87 10.79 -12.07
C GLY A 63 -3.74 9.28 -12.31
N TYR A 64 -3.59 8.45 -11.28
CA TYR A 64 -3.43 7.01 -11.42
C TYR A 64 -4.42 6.22 -10.55
N ASN A 65 -5.58 5.94 -11.12
CA ASN A 65 -6.72 5.31 -10.43
C ASN A 65 -6.50 3.84 -10.05
N ALA A 66 -5.44 3.19 -10.51
CA ALA A 66 -5.18 1.80 -10.14
C ALA A 66 -4.65 1.70 -8.69
N VAL A 67 -3.93 2.70 -8.20
CA VAL A 67 -3.55 2.78 -6.78
C VAL A 67 -4.56 3.65 -6.07
N GLY A 68 -5.56 3.00 -5.48
CA GLY A 68 -6.51 3.66 -4.59
C GLY A 68 -5.87 4.05 -3.26
N SER A 69 -6.67 4.66 -2.39
CA SER A 69 -6.29 5.02 -1.02
C SER A 69 -5.63 3.88 -0.28
N PHE A 70 -4.49 4.16 0.35
CA PHE A 70 -3.83 3.26 1.29
C PHE A 70 -4.08 3.63 2.76
N ASP A 71 -4.62 4.82 3.04
CA ASP A 71 -5.11 5.19 4.36
C ASP A 71 -6.36 6.10 4.25
N PRO A 72 -7.58 5.54 4.40
CA PRO A 72 -7.87 4.15 4.74
C PRO A 72 -7.64 3.20 3.55
N LEU A 73 -7.07 2.03 3.82
CA LEU A 73 -6.97 0.91 2.86
C LEU A 73 -8.21 0.02 3.01
N TYR A 74 -8.91 -0.18 1.90
CA TYR A 74 -10.04 -1.11 1.82
C TYR A 74 -9.65 -2.40 1.11
N ILE A 75 -9.92 -3.54 1.75
CA ILE A 75 -9.73 -4.88 1.19
C ILE A 75 -11.05 -5.64 1.28
N LYS A 76 -11.60 -6.01 0.13
CA LYS A 76 -12.90 -6.67 0.03
C LYS A 76 -12.97 -7.97 0.84
N ARG A 77 -11.94 -8.80 0.78
CA ARG A 77 -11.89 -10.10 1.47
C ARG A 77 -10.46 -10.58 1.67
N VAL A 78 -10.19 -11.13 2.84
CA VAL A 78 -8.93 -11.82 3.17
C VAL A 78 -9.28 -13.17 3.77
N LYS A 79 -8.69 -14.26 3.26
CA LYS A 79 -8.83 -15.57 3.90
C LYS A 79 -7.51 -15.99 4.52
N PHE A 80 -7.57 -16.50 5.73
CA PHE A 80 -6.48 -17.20 6.37
C PHE A 80 -6.85 -18.67 6.44
N THR A 81 -5.96 -19.52 5.96
CA THR A 81 -6.15 -20.98 6.00
C THR A 81 -4.89 -21.61 6.55
N GLN A 82 -5.04 -22.37 7.62
CA GLN A 82 -3.94 -23.06 8.29
C GLN A 82 -4.22 -24.56 8.32
N ASP A 83 -3.15 -25.34 8.33
CA ASP A 83 -3.25 -26.78 8.47
C ASP A 83 -3.84 -27.15 9.85
N ALA A 84 -4.90 -27.95 9.83
CA ALA A 84 -5.61 -28.43 11.00
C ALA A 84 -4.76 -29.34 11.91
N SER A 85 -3.65 -29.88 11.40
CA SER A 85 -2.73 -30.74 12.16
C SER A 85 -1.89 -29.98 13.20
N ARG A 86 -1.89 -28.64 13.17
CA ARG A 86 -1.10 -27.80 14.07
C ARG A 86 -1.82 -27.55 15.40
N SER A 87 -1.04 -27.30 16.45
CA SER A 87 -1.55 -26.93 17.78
C SER A 87 -2.35 -25.61 17.77
N ILE A 88 -2.07 -24.75 16.79
CA ILE A 88 -2.85 -23.57 16.46
C ILE A 88 -3.28 -23.73 15.01
N ALA A 89 -4.57 -23.92 14.78
CA ALA A 89 -5.14 -23.98 13.45
C ALA A 89 -6.36 -23.05 13.39
N ILE A 90 -6.16 -21.88 12.81
CA ILE A 90 -7.22 -20.87 12.69
C ILE A 90 -7.49 -20.62 11.21
N ASN A 91 -8.71 -20.96 10.79
CA ASN A 91 -9.26 -20.57 9.50
C ASN A 91 -10.15 -19.35 9.70
N ALA A 92 -9.81 -18.23 9.05
CA ALA A 92 -10.55 -16.98 9.16
C ALA A 92 -10.94 -16.47 7.77
N ASP A 93 -12.18 -16.06 7.61
CA ASP A 93 -12.69 -15.34 6.44
C ASP A 93 -13.06 -13.93 6.88
N LEU A 94 -12.22 -12.97 6.53
CA LEU A 94 -12.42 -11.56 6.82
C LEU A 94 -13.00 -10.88 5.58
N LYS A 95 -14.03 -10.06 5.76
CA LYS A 95 -14.68 -9.28 4.70
C LYS A 95 -14.75 -7.83 5.11
N GLU A 96 -14.89 -6.96 4.11
CA GLU A 96 -15.04 -5.51 4.30
C GLU A 96 -13.96 -4.98 5.25
N VAL A 97 -12.69 -5.32 4.98
CA VAL A 97 -11.57 -4.97 5.83
C VAL A 97 -11.18 -3.52 5.54
N TYR A 98 -11.20 -2.67 6.57
CA TYR A 98 -10.75 -1.28 6.53
C TYR A 98 -9.56 -1.11 7.46
N VAL A 99 -8.42 -0.70 6.92
CA VAL A 99 -7.21 -0.40 7.68
C VAL A 99 -6.98 1.10 7.67
N ALA A 100 -6.80 1.71 8.84
CA ALA A 100 -6.57 3.14 8.96
C ALA A 100 -5.40 3.46 9.92
N GLY A 101 -4.72 4.58 9.67
CA GLY A 101 -3.62 5.10 10.48
C GLY A 101 -2.22 4.93 9.88
N ALA A 102 -2.09 4.22 8.76
CA ALA A 102 -0.81 4.02 8.07
C ALA A 102 -0.20 5.33 7.53
N GLY A 103 -1.01 6.34 7.21
CA GLY A 103 -0.55 7.67 6.79
C GLY A 103 0.10 8.49 7.90
N GLN A 104 -0.06 8.06 9.16
CA GLN A 104 0.63 8.64 10.33
C GLN A 104 1.96 7.93 10.63
N ALA A 105 2.37 6.98 9.77
CA ALA A 105 3.63 6.27 9.92
C ALA A 105 4.83 7.23 9.93
N LEU A 106 5.73 6.98 10.88
CA LEU A 106 7.03 7.62 11.00
C LEU A 106 8.10 6.62 10.56
N VAL A 107 8.79 6.94 9.48
CA VAL A 107 9.90 6.12 8.98
C VAL A 107 11.14 6.45 9.80
N MET A 108 11.58 5.50 10.62
CA MET A 108 12.69 5.70 11.55
C MET A 108 14.03 5.56 10.83
N GLU A 109 14.17 4.48 10.07
CA GLU A 109 15.36 4.20 9.27
C GLU A 109 15.00 3.42 8.02
N SER A 110 15.80 3.60 6.98
CA SER A 110 15.73 2.84 5.74
C SER A 110 17.13 2.55 5.23
N SER A 111 17.33 1.33 4.77
CA SER A 111 18.58 0.90 4.15
C SER A 111 18.30 0.02 2.95
N TRP A 112 19.25 -0.04 2.03
CA TRP A 112 19.20 -0.87 0.83
C TRP A 112 20.34 -1.89 0.87
N ASP A 113 19.99 -3.16 0.68
CA ASP A 113 20.95 -4.23 0.45
C ASP A 113 21.04 -4.49 -1.07
N PRO A 114 22.09 -4.02 -1.75
CA PRO A 114 22.23 -4.18 -3.20
C PRO A 114 22.48 -5.63 -3.62
N ASN A 115 23.01 -6.48 -2.73
CA ASN A 115 23.30 -7.88 -3.08
C ASN A 115 22.03 -8.73 -3.09
N HIS A 116 21.09 -8.42 -2.20
CA HIS A 116 19.83 -9.16 -2.08
C HIS A 116 18.64 -8.42 -2.69
N TYR A 117 18.84 -7.19 -3.17
CA TYR A 117 17.78 -6.30 -3.66
C TYR A 117 16.65 -6.09 -2.64
N VAL A 118 17.02 -5.99 -1.35
CA VAL A 118 16.07 -5.83 -0.24
C VAL A 118 16.22 -4.45 0.39
N ALA A 119 15.13 -3.70 0.42
CA ALA A 119 15.00 -2.53 1.27
C ALA A 119 14.59 -2.98 2.68
N LYS A 120 15.33 -2.55 3.69
CA LYS A 120 14.95 -2.69 5.11
C LYS A 120 14.47 -1.35 5.60
N THR A 121 13.24 -1.30 6.07
CA THR A 121 12.62 -0.06 6.57
C THR A 121 11.96 -0.35 7.90
N LEU A 122 12.35 0.41 8.93
CA LEU A 122 11.72 0.39 10.24
C LEU A 122 10.74 1.56 10.34
N ILE A 123 9.51 1.24 10.71
CA ILE A 123 8.40 2.18 10.72
C ILE A 123 7.76 2.14 12.11
N SER A 124 7.51 3.31 12.69
CA SER A 124 6.64 3.47 13.85
C SER A 124 5.27 3.94 13.40
N VAL A 125 4.21 3.27 13.83
CA VAL A 125 2.83 3.69 13.57
C VAL A 125 2.16 4.01 14.90
N PRO A 126 1.82 5.29 15.17
CA PRO A 126 1.25 5.70 16.46
C PRO A 126 -0.05 4.97 16.79
N LYS A 127 -0.93 4.80 15.79
CA LYS A 127 -2.18 4.06 15.91
C LYS A 127 -2.53 3.44 14.58
N LEU A 128 -2.76 2.12 14.59
CA LEU A 128 -3.19 1.36 13.43
C LEU A 128 -4.46 0.59 13.78
N ARG A 129 -5.53 0.79 13.01
CA ARG A 129 -6.85 0.21 13.27
C ARG A 129 -7.34 -0.57 12.07
N PHE A 130 -7.70 -1.82 12.30
CA PHE A 130 -8.34 -2.71 11.34
C PHE A 130 -9.77 -2.93 11.81
N ASN A 131 -10.75 -2.67 10.95
CA ASN A 131 -12.14 -3.05 11.18
C ASN A 131 -12.54 -4.06 10.11
N PHE A 132 -13.27 -5.10 10.49
CA PHE A 132 -13.62 -6.18 9.56
C PHE A 132 -14.84 -6.97 10.04
N ASP A 133 -15.54 -7.58 9.09
CA ASP A 133 -16.49 -8.65 9.36
C ASP A 133 -15.74 -9.99 9.32
N TYR A 134 -15.91 -10.84 10.32
CA TYR A 134 -15.19 -12.11 10.42
C TYR A 134 -16.11 -13.32 10.46
N LYS A 135 -15.61 -14.43 9.93
CA LYS A 135 -16.04 -15.79 10.25
C LYS A 135 -14.80 -16.63 10.54
N VAL A 136 -14.68 -17.14 11.75
CA VAL A 136 -13.52 -17.88 12.23
C VAL A 136 -13.94 -19.27 12.67
N LYS A 137 -13.17 -20.27 12.24
CA LYS A 137 -13.29 -21.65 12.71
C LYS A 137 -11.90 -22.23 12.93
N GLY A 138 -11.69 -22.93 14.03
CA GLY A 138 -10.39 -23.50 14.33
C GLY A 138 -10.23 -23.86 15.79
N HIS A 139 -8.99 -23.97 16.23
CA HIS A 139 -8.66 -24.19 17.62
C HIS A 139 -7.31 -23.55 17.99
N VAL A 140 -7.18 -23.21 19.27
CA VAL A 140 -5.92 -22.83 19.91
C VAL A 140 -5.72 -23.78 21.07
N VAL A 141 -4.80 -24.73 20.93
CA VAL A 141 -4.57 -25.83 21.88
C VAL A 141 -5.89 -26.59 22.12
N ALA A 142 -6.53 -26.42 23.27
CA ALA A 142 -7.79 -27.08 23.61
C ALA A 142 -9.04 -26.22 23.35
N LEU A 143 -8.87 -24.92 23.03
CA LEU A 143 -9.98 -24.00 22.82
C LEU A 143 -10.49 -24.09 21.38
N ASN A 144 -11.73 -24.52 21.19
CA ASN A 144 -12.40 -24.50 19.90
C ASN A 144 -12.97 -23.10 19.60
N LEU A 145 -12.65 -22.60 18.42
CA LEU A 145 -13.14 -21.34 17.88
C LEU A 145 -14.20 -21.63 16.81
N ASN A 146 -15.39 -21.07 16.97
CA ASN A 146 -16.43 -21.05 15.96
C ASN A 146 -17.25 -19.76 16.13
N GLY A 147 -16.75 -18.68 15.55
CA GLY A 147 -17.29 -17.34 15.74
C GLY A 147 -17.56 -16.65 14.43
N HIS A 148 -18.53 -15.75 14.42
CA HIS A 148 -18.76 -14.83 13.32
C HIS A 148 -19.35 -13.52 13.85
N GLY A 149 -19.09 -12.42 13.16
CA GLY A 149 -19.59 -11.11 13.56
C GLY A 149 -18.70 -10.00 13.03
N LYS A 150 -18.72 -8.87 13.72
CA LYS A 150 -17.84 -7.73 13.45
C LYS A 150 -16.72 -7.70 14.48
N GLY A 151 -15.52 -7.36 14.04
CA GLY A 151 -14.35 -7.30 14.88
C GLY A 151 -13.47 -6.12 14.50
N TYR A 152 -12.53 -5.84 15.38
CA TYR A 152 -11.46 -4.92 15.10
C TYR A 152 -10.15 -5.40 15.72
N PHE A 153 -9.04 -4.98 15.13
CA PHE A 153 -7.72 -5.06 15.73
C PHE A 153 -7.15 -3.65 15.81
N GLU A 154 -6.55 -3.31 16.95
CA GLU A 154 -5.93 -2.02 17.17
C GLU A 154 -4.54 -2.23 17.75
N ALA A 155 -3.56 -1.53 17.19
CA ALA A 155 -2.21 -1.46 17.69
C ALA A 155 -1.82 0.00 17.90
N GLU A 156 -1.18 0.28 19.03
CA GLU A 156 -0.65 1.59 19.37
C GLU A 156 0.87 1.52 19.43
N ASN A 157 1.54 2.57 18.95
CA ASN A 157 3.00 2.68 18.91
C ASN A 157 3.69 1.43 18.31
N ALA A 158 3.11 0.89 17.24
CA ALA A 158 3.60 -0.33 16.61
C ALA A 158 4.93 -0.06 15.89
N LEU A 159 5.97 -0.81 16.25
CA LEU A 159 7.22 -0.86 15.51
C LEU A 159 7.16 -2.00 14.49
N ILE A 160 7.29 -1.65 13.22
CA ILE A 160 7.06 -2.55 12.10
C ILE A 160 8.29 -2.53 11.21
N PHE A 161 8.91 -3.70 11.03
CA PHE A 161 9.82 -3.93 9.91
C PHE A 161 9.01 -4.25 8.66
N TRP A 162 9.22 -3.50 7.59
CA TRP A 162 8.45 -3.66 6.34
C TRP A 162 8.51 -5.09 5.78
N ARG A 163 9.67 -5.74 5.88
CA ARG A 163 9.84 -7.15 5.48
C ARG A 163 8.92 -8.08 6.27
N ASP A 164 8.92 -7.96 7.59
CA ASP A 164 8.15 -8.86 8.45
C ASP A 164 6.64 -8.62 8.27
N PHE A 165 6.23 -7.37 8.03
CA PHE A 165 4.86 -7.03 7.65
C PHE A 165 4.45 -7.67 6.33
N TYR A 166 5.30 -7.62 5.31
CA TYR A 166 5.06 -8.30 4.03
C TYR A 166 4.89 -9.81 4.23
N GLU A 167 5.72 -10.45 5.06
CA GLU A 167 5.60 -11.88 5.35
C GLU A 167 4.25 -12.24 6.00
N VAL A 168 3.79 -11.44 6.97
CA VAL A 168 2.49 -11.63 7.62
C VAL A 168 1.34 -11.46 6.63
N LEU A 169 1.44 -10.46 5.75
CA LEU A 169 0.42 -10.19 4.75
C LEU A 169 0.52 -11.07 3.51
N ARG A 170 1.61 -11.82 3.33
CA ARG A 170 1.88 -12.62 2.13
C ARG A 170 0.68 -13.45 1.69
N PRO A 171 -0.06 -14.18 2.56
CA PRO A 171 -1.23 -14.94 2.11
C PRO A 171 -2.38 -14.06 1.61
N ALA A 172 -2.62 -12.91 2.25
CA ALA A 172 -3.63 -11.94 1.83
C ALA A 172 -3.24 -11.28 0.51
N VAL A 173 -1.95 -10.95 0.38
CA VAL A 173 -1.34 -10.44 -0.84
C VAL A 173 -1.49 -11.48 -1.94
N GLU A 174 -1.01 -12.71 -1.78
CA GLU A 174 -1.10 -13.80 -2.78
C GLU A 174 -2.54 -14.10 -3.22
N GLN A 175 -3.50 -14.15 -2.28
CA GLN A 175 -4.91 -14.35 -2.60
C GLN A 175 -5.53 -13.18 -3.37
N THR A 176 -5.08 -11.95 -3.11
CA THR A 176 -5.53 -10.74 -3.82
C THR A 176 -4.72 -10.47 -5.10
N VAL A 177 -3.50 -11.01 -5.15
CA VAL A 177 -2.54 -11.01 -6.28
C VAL A 177 -3.08 -11.84 -7.44
N GLY A 178 -4.02 -12.76 -7.20
CA GLY A 178 -4.79 -13.45 -8.23
C GLY A 178 -5.57 -12.57 -9.22
N GLY A 179 -5.48 -11.23 -9.16
CA GLY A 179 -5.90 -10.38 -10.27
C GLY A 179 -5.74 -8.87 -10.10
N VAL A 180 -5.61 -8.33 -8.88
CA VAL A 180 -5.73 -6.86 -8.67
C VAL A 180 -4.46 -6.24 -8.11
N LEU A 181 -3.83 -6.81 -7.08
CA LEU A 181 -2.68 -6.16 -6.43
C LEU A 181 -1.38 -6.26 -7.22
N LEU A 182 -1.08 -7.40 -7.86
CA LEU A 182 0.14 -7.54 -8.68
C LEU A 182 0.06 -6.69 -9.95
N ASP A 183 -1.12 -6.62 -10.56
CA ASP A 183 -1.39 -5.75 -11.71
C ASP A 183 -1.22 -4.28 -11.33
N ARG A 184 -1.80 -3.85 -10.21
CA ARG A 184 -1.64 -2.50 -9.67
C ARG A 184 -0.18 -2.19 -9.34
N PHE A 185 0.50 -3.07 -8.61
CA PHE A 185 1.91 -2.91 -8.22
C PHE A 185 2.81 -2.80 -9.46
N LYS A 186 2.72 -3.73 -10.42
CA LYS A 186 3.46 -3.67 -11.68
C LYS A 186 3.21 -2.37 -12.43
N LYS A 187 1.94 -1.97 -12.56
CA LYS A 187 1.57 -0.71 -13.22
C LYS A 187 2.01 0.53 -12.41
N THR A 188 2.13 0.44 -11.08
CA THR A 188 2.72 1.50 -10.25
C THR A 188 4.20 1.70 -10.58
N PHE A 189 5.00 0.65 -10.78
CA PHE A 189 6.40 0.81 -11.21
C PHE A 189 6.53 1.33 -12.65
N VAL A 190 5.52 1.12 -13.49
CA VAL A 190 5.42 1.80 -14.79
C VAL A 190 5.14 3.30 -14.62
N TYR A 191 4.33 3.67 -13.64
CA TYR A 191 3.97 5.06 -13.36
C TYR A 191 5.02 5.81 -12.52
N VAL A 192 5.71 5.13 -11.61
CA VAL A 192 6.75 5.65 -10.72
C VAL A 192 8.04 4.88 -11.00
N PRO A 193 8.88 5.35 -11.93
CA PRO A 193 10.17 4.74 -12.19
C PRO A 193 11.00 4.62 -10.91
N ALA A 194 11.72 3.51 -10.74
CA ALA A 194 12.63 3.34 -9.60
C ALA A 194 13.71 4.45 -9.54
N THR A 195 14.05 5.03 -10.70
CA THR A 195 14.96 6.18 -10.84
C THR A 195 14.47 7.45 -10.16
N TYR A 196 13.18 7.55 -9.81
CA TYR A 196 12.64 8.65 -9.02
C TYR A 196 13.03 8.53 -7.54
N LEU A 197 13.40 7.33 -7.09
CA LEU A 197 13.81 7.03 -5.71
C LEU A 197 15.31 6.80 -5.60
N ILE A 198 15.92 6.09 -6.56
CA ILE A 198 17.35 5.76 -6.58
C ILE A 198 17.89 6.09 -7.97
N LYS A 199 18.80 7.05 -8.07
CA LYS A 199 19.26 7.60 -9.36
C LYS A 199 19.91 6.54 -10.26
N ASP A 200 20.75 5.68 -9.67
CA ASP A 200 21.57 4.69 -10.38
C ASP A 200 20.97 3.27 -10.28
N PHE A 201 19.64 3.18 -10.31
CA PHE A 201 18.93 1.90 -10.26
C PHE A 201 19.06 1.17 -11.61
N HIS A 202 19.71 0.01 -11.60
CA HIS A 202 19.96 -0.85 -12.78
C HIS A 202 19.24 -2.19 -12.68
#